data_AF-A0A355H352-F1
#
_entry.id   AF-A0A355H352-F1
#
_cell.length_a   1.000
_cell.length_b   1.000
_cell.length_c   1.000
_cell.angle_alpha   90.00
_cell.angle_beta   90.00
_cell.angle_gamma   90.00
#
_symmetry.space_group_name_H-M   'P 1'
#
loop_
_entity.id
_entity.type
_entity.pdbx_description
1 polymer ?
#
loop_
_entity_poly.entity_id
_entity_poly.type
_entity_poly.pdbx_seq_one_letter_code
_entity_poly.pdbx_strand_id
1 'polypeptide(L)'
;LAAPFLLPGMGGDRLELRRRFEQAVQGLFERLQRLGLTVDGSEREIERVDEKGQLFGGVMDLLLRDKAGHPMVWDLKWSSRSNYRREEMKEGLALQLAAYCWMLASDEVPARAAYFMLAQNELIAPPDPALPAEETVDVDLRKVWEDAHAAYEKRLAEIAGGNIAAGIPREGDEAGGGFRIKPKCTFCDYGAICGVRYES
;
A
#
# COMPACT_ATOMS: atom_id res chain seq x y z
N LEU A 1 3.54 -9.86 15.32
CA LEU A 1 4.56 -10.93 15.26
C LEU A 1 5.56 -10.74 16.40
N ALA A 2 5.32 -11.26 17.60
CA ALA A 2 6.23 -11.04 18.74
C ALA A 2 6.25 -12.16 19.80
N ALA A 3 5.17 -12.92 19.96
CA ALA A 3 5.03 -13.88 21.06
C ALA A 3 6.00 -15.10 21.07
N PRO A 4 6.50 -15.67 19.96
CA PRO A 4 7.36 -16.86 20.02
C PRO A 4 8.77 -16.55 20.52
N PHE A 5 9.26 -15.32 20.30
CA PHE A 5 10.64 -14.96 20.61
C PHE A 5 10.90 -14.77 22.10
N LEU A 6 9.88 -14.78 22.97
CA LEU A 6 10.02 -14.61 24.42
C LEU A 6 10.41 -15.90 25.16
N LEU A 7 10.48 -17.05 24.47
CA LEU A 7 10.81 -18.34 25.07
C LEU A 7 12.31 -18.43 25.47
N PRO A 8 12.63 -19.08 26.61
CA PRO A 8 14.02 -19.35 27.00
C PRO A 8 14.72 -20.24 25.97
N GLY A 9 15.92 -19.84 25.51
CA GLY A 9 16.74 -20.61 24.53
C GLY A 9 16.94 -19.94 23.17
N MET A 10 16.21 -18.87 22.84
CA MET A 10 16.28 -18.16 21.55
C MET A 10 17.21 -16.92 21.53
N GLY A 11 18.26 -16.91 22.37
CA GLY A 11 19.16 -15.75 22.50
C GLY A 11 19.87 -15.37 21.19
N GLY A 12 20.28 -16.36 20.40
CA GLY A 12 20.91 -16.16 19.09
C GLY A 12 19.94 -15.58 18.05
N ASP A 13 18.71 -16.09 17.98
CA ASP A 13 17.69 -15.62 17.04
C ASP A 13 17.25 -14.18 17.34
N ARG A 14 17.17 -13.79 18.62
CA ARG A 14 16.90 -12.40 19.02
C ARG A 14 18.01 -11.45 18.59
N LEU A 15 19.27 -11.86 18.75
CA LEU A 15 20.41 -11.05 18.36
C LEU A 15 20.46 -10.84 16.85
N GLU A 16 20.20 -11.90 16.08
CA GLU A 16 20.17 -11.82 14.62
C GLU A 16 19.00 -10.97 14.11
N LEU A 17 17.80 -11.10 14.70
CA LEU A 17 16.66 -10.25 14.35
C LEU A 17 16.96 -8.76 14.66
N ARG A 18 17.52 -8.49 15.84
CA ARG A 18 17.94 -7.13 16.22
C ARG A 18 18.96 -6.55 15.25
N ARG A 19 19.99 -7.33 14.90
CA ARG A 19 21.01 -6.93 13.93
C ARG A 19 20.41 -6.62 12.56
N ARG A 20 19.48 -7.44 12.07
CA ARG A 20 18.78 -7.18 10.80
C ARG A 20 17.93 -5.91 10.86
N PHE A 21 17.27 -5.67 11.98
CA PHE A 21 16.50 -4.45 12.18
C PHE A 21 17.39 -3.21 12.20
N GLU A 22 18.51 -3.25 12.94
CA GLU A 22 19.50 -2.18 12.98
C GLU A 22 20.06 -1.88 11.58
N GLN A 23 20.37 -2.92 10.80
CA GLN A 23 20.83 -2.78 9.41
C GLN A 23 19.76 -2.19 8.49
N ALA A 24 18.49 -2.59 8.64
CA ALA A 24 17.38 -2.06 7.86
C ALA A 24 17.15 -0.57 8.14
N VAL A 25 17.18 -0.18 9.42
CA VAL A 25 17.03 1.23 9.82
C VAL A 25 18.20 2.08 9.35
N GLN A 26 19.44 1.58 9.47
CA GLN A 26 20.60 2.26 8.92
C GLN A 26 20.47 2.46 7.40
N GLY A 27 20.08 1.39 6.68
CA GLY A 27 19.85 1.43 5.24
C GLY A 27 18.79 2.44 4.83
N LEU A 28 17.70 2.53 5.58
CA LEU A 28 16.65 3.55 5.41
C LEU A 28 17.21 4.97 5.51
N PHE A 29 17.98 5.28 6.56
CA PHE A 29 18.52 6.63 6.73
C PHE A 29 19.57 6.99 5.67
N GLU A 30 20.42 6.04 5.29
CA GLU A 30 21.35 6.21 4.17
C GLU A 30 20.59 6.50 2.86
N ARG A 31 19.45 5.84 2.65
CA ARG A 31 18.57 6.08 1.51
C ARG A 31 17.99 7.49 1.51
N LEU A 32 17.43 7.91 2.64
CA LEU A 32 16.87 9.26 2.80
C LEU A 32 17.92 10.33 2.50
N GLN A 33 19.11 10.20 3.06
CA GLN A 33 20.22 11.13 2.82
C GLN A 33 20.63 11.18 1.35
N ARG A 34 20.78 10.01 0.70
CA ARG A 34 21.16 9.92 -0.72
C ARG A 34 20.15 10.61 -1.64
N LEU A 35 18.85 10.43 -1.36
CA LEU A 35 17.77 11.05 -2.14
C LEU A 35 17.48 12.49 -1.73
N GLY A 36 18.17 13.02 -0.70
CA GLY A 36 17.93 14.36 -0.19
C GLY A 36 16.53 14.55 0.40
N LEU A 37 15.98 13.48 0.99
CA LEU A 37 14.68 13.47 1.64
C LEU A 37 14.83 13.76 3.13
N THR A 38 13.89 14.51 3.68
CA THR A 38 13.78 14.81 5.11
C THR A 38 12.51 14.19 5.67
N VAL A 39 12.56 13.72 6.92
CA VAL A 39 11.38 13.15 7.59
C VAL A 39 10.54 14.30 8.14
N ASP A 40 9.30 14.43 7.64
CA ASP A 40 8.30 15.38 8.13
C ASP A 40 7.50 14.77 9.29
N GLY A 41 7.27 13.45 9.27
CA GLY A 41 6.58 12.72 10.32
C GLY A 41 6.62 11.21 10.14
N SER A 42 6.32 10.48 11.21
CA SER A 42 6.15 9.03 11.23
C SER A 42 4.82 8.70 11.87
N GLU A 43 4.14 7.66 11.37
CA GLU A 43 2.81 7.23 11.85
C GLU A 43 1.81 8.39 11.88
N ARG A 44 1.80 9.19 10.80
CA ARG A 44 1.01 10.41 10.74
C ARG A 44 -0.40 10.10 10.26
N GLU A 45 -1.38 10.46 11.07
CA GLU A 45 -2.80 10.45 10.67
C GLU A 45 -3.05 11.49 9.57
N ILE A 46 -3.86 11.08 8.60
CA ILE A 46 -4.33 11.92 7.50
C ILE A 46 -5.80 11.65 7.25
N GLU A 47 -6.51 12.73 6.95
CA GLU A 47 -7.92 12.70 6.61
C GLU A 47 -8.15 13.59 5.38
N ARG A 48 -9.01 13.13 4.47
CA ARG A 48 -9.50 13.92 3.35
C ARG A 48 -10.97 13.58 3.10
N VAL A 49 -11.77 14.61 2.90
CA VAL A 49 -13.16 14.47 2.47
C VAL A 49 -13.19 14.59 0.95
N ASP A 50 -13.89 13.68 0.28
CA ASP A 50 -14.11 13.78 -1.16
C ASP A 50 -15.23 14.79 -1.52
N GLU A 51 -15.48 14.97 -2.81
CA GLU A 51 -16.48 15.92 -3.31
C GLU A 51 -17.92 15.58 -2.89
N LYS A 52 -18.17 14.33 -2.47
CA LYS A 52 -19.49 13.84 -2.05
C LYS A 52 -19.65 13.84 -0.53
N GLY A 53 -18.64 14.30 0.21
CA GLY A 53 -18.69 14.36 1.68
C GLY A 53 -18.25 13.07 2.36
N GLN A 54 -17.72 12.08 1.63
CA GLN A 54 -17.18 10.86 2.24
C GLN A 54 -15.80 11.16 2.84
N LEU A 55 -15.66 10.91 4.13
CA LEU A 55 -14.39 11.00 4.84
C LEU A 55 -13.54 9.75 4.56
N PHE A 56 -12.32 9.97 4.11
CA PHE A 56 -11.27 8.95 4.01
C PHE A 56 -10.19 9.28 5.04
N GLY A 57 -9.81 8.28 5.82
CA GLY A 57 -8.77 8.39 6.83
C GLY A 57 -7.71 7.32 6.67
N GLY A 58 -6.49 7.60 7.12
CA GLY A 58 -5.39 6.65 7.14
C GLY A 58 -4.25 7.11 8.03
N VAL A 59 -3.31 6.18 8.25
CA VAL A 59 -2.05 6.45 8.96
C VAL A 59 -0.91 6.14 8.01
N MET A 60 0.01 7.08 7.82
CA MET A 60 1.18 6.93 6.95
C MET A 60 2.40 6.54 7.77
N ASP A 61 3.08 5.45 7.41
CA ASP A 61 4.27 4.97 8.13
C ASP A 61 5.37 6.05 8.19
N LEU A 62 5.73 6.62 7.03
CA LEU A 62 6.64 7.76 6.92
C LEU A 62 6.13 8.80 5.94
N LEU A 63 6.04 10.05 6.41
CA LEU A 63 5.88 11.24 5.59
C LEU A 63 7.21 11.95 5.46
N LEU A 64 7.61 12.21 4.22
CA LEU A 64 8.88 12.79 3.82
C LEU A 64 8.66 14.06 3.00
N ARG A 65 9.70 14.89 2.91
CA ARG A 65 9.78 16.02 2.00
C ARG A 65 11.07 15.99 1.19
N ASP A 66 10.95 16.29 -0.10
CA ASP A 66 12.12 16.56 -0.93
C ASP A 66 12.69 17.98 -0.70
N LYS A 67 13.77 18.31 -1.40
CA LYS A 67 14.42 19.63 -1.32
C LYS A 67 13.53 20.79 -1.78
N ALA A 68 12.51 20.52 -2.60
CA ALA A 68 11.53 21.51 -3.04
C ALA A 68 10.33 21.60 -2.08
N GLY A 69 10.28 20.77 -1.04
CA GLY A 69 9.21 20.74 -0.04
C GLY A 69 8.02 19.84 -0.43
N HIS A 70 8.09 19.15 -1.57
CA HIS A 70 7.00 18.29 -2.03
C HIS A 70 6.88 17.04 -1.14
N PRO A 71 5.65 16.67 -0.74
CA PRO A 71 5.42 15.53 0.14
C PRO A 71 5.65 14.21 -0.60
N MET A 72 6.24 13.26 0.11
CA MET A 72 6.42 11.89 -0.34
C MET A 72 6.08 10.93 0.80
N VAL A 73 5.35 9.86 0.52
CA VAL A 73 5.03 8.82 1.50
C VAL A 73 5.83 7.57 1.21
N TRP A 74 6.52 7.04 2.22
CA TRP A 74 7.07 5.70 2.17
C TRP A 74 6.27 4.80 3.09
N ASP A 75 5.58 3.83 2.50
CA ASP A 75 4.92 2.76 3.23
C ASP A 75 5.94 1.63 3.46
N LEU A 76 6.22 1.34 4.72
CA LEU A 76 7.29 0.45 5.15
C LEU A 76 6.79 -0.99 5.19
N LYS A 77 7.40 -1.86 4.38
CA LYS A 77 7.05 -3.28 4.36
C LYS A 77 8.23 -4.15 4.84
N TRP A 78 8.02 -4.84 5.95
CA TRP A 78 8.91 -5.92 6.41
C TRP A 78 8.50 -7.25 5.79
N SER A 79 8.95 -7.51 4.56
CA SER A 79 8.65 -8.75 3.84
C SER A 79 9.86 -9.19 3.04
N SER A 80 10.15 -10.49 3.00
CA SER A 80 11.19 -11.06 2.14
C SER A 80 10.81 -11.09 0.64
N ARG A 81 9.55 -10.79 0.29
CA ARG A 81 9.00 -10.88 -1.07
C ARG A 81 8.65 -9.49 -1.63
N SER A 82 9.64 -8.77 -2.14
CA SER A 82 9.42 -7.48 -2.83
C SER A 82 8.67 -7.63 -4.15
N ASN A 83 8.86 -8.74 -4.86
CA ASN A 83 8.17 -9.04 -6.14
C ASN A 83 6.64 -8.90 -6.06
N TYR A 84 6.03 -9.28 -4.94
CA TYR A 84 4.57 -9.16 -4.79
C TYR A 84 4.11 -7.69 -4.84
N ARG A 85 4.86 -6.80 -4.18
CA ARG A 85 4.56 -5.36 -4.15
C ARG A 85 4.83 -4.68 -5.49
N ARG A 86 5.86 -5.17 -6.19
CA ARG A 86 6.14 -4.76 -7.57
C ARG A 86 5.02 -5.17 -8.51
N GLU A 87 4.54 -6.40 -8.41
CA GLU A 87 3.44 -6.88 -9.25
C GLU A 87 2.14 -6.14 -8.93
N GLU A 88 1.83 -5.93 -7.65
CA GLU A 88 0.69 -5.12 -7.21
C GLU A 88 0.75 -3.69 -7.80
N MET A 89 1.92 -3.06 -7.89
CA MET A 89 2.06 -1.79 -8.58
C MET A 89 1.86 -1.90 -10.09
N LYS A 90 2.45 -2.90 -10.74
CA LYS A 90 2.32 -3.11 -12.20
C LYS A 90 0.88 -3.37 -12.63
N GLU A 91 0.14 -4.11 -11.82
CA GLU A 91 -1.27 -4.41 -12.03
C GLU A 91 -2.17 -3.20 -11.73
N GLY A 92 -1.60 -2.08 -11.26
CA GLY A 92 -2.34 -0.90 -10.87
C GLY A 92 -3.21 -1.14 -9.63
N LEU A 93 -2.82 -2.07 -8.75
CA LEU A 93 -3.57 -2.47 -7.55
C LEU A 93 -2.98 -1.90 -6.26
N ALA A 94 -1.99 -1.01 -6.34
CA ALA A 94 -1.36 -0.34 -5.21
C ALA A 94 -2.26 0.75 -4.59
N LEU A 95 -3.48 0.38 -4.19
CA LEU A 95 -4.53 1.28 -3.71
C LEU A 95 -4.10 2.12 -2.51
N GLN A 96 -3.33 1.53 -1.59
CA GLN A 96 -2.88 2.22 -0.38
C GLN A 96 -1.96 3.41 -0.73
N LEU A 97 -1.00 3.21 -1.65
CA LEU A 97 -0.12 4.29 -2.12
C LEU A 97 -0.91 5.34 -2.89
N ALA A 98 -1.82 4.90 -3.76
CA ALA A 98 -2.69 5.77 -4.53
C ALA A 98 -3.58 6.66 -3.63
N ALA A 99 -4.16 6.08 -2.59
CA ALA A 99 -4.96 6.80 -1.60
C ALA A 99 -4.13 7.84 -0.84
N TYR A 100 -2.91 7.51 -0.39
CA TYR A 100 -2.05 8.49 0.27
C TYR A 100 -1.64 9.63 -0.66
N CYS A 101 -1.28 9.33 -1.91
CA CYS A 101 -1.00 10.36 -2.91
C CYS A 101 -2.21 11.28 -3.08
N TRP A 102 -3.41 10.73 -3.24
CA TRP A 102 -4.61 11.54 -3.35
C TRP A 102 -4.86 12.35 -2.07
N MET A 103 -4.76 11.77 -0.87
CA MET A 103 -5.02 12.51 0.37
C MET A 103 -4.04 13.68 0.61
N LEU A 104 -2.78 13.54 0.18
CA LEU A 104 -1.75 14.58 0.35
C LEU A 104 -1.64 15.58 -0.79
N ALA A 105 -2.07 15.21 -2.01
CA ALA A 105 -1.91 16.06 -3.16
C ALA A 105 -2.77 17.33 -3.03
N SER A 106 -2.18 18.48 -3.36
CA SER A 106 -2.90 19.71 -3.64
C SER A 106 -2.83 20.03 -5.13
N ASP A 107 -3.61 21.02 -5.58
CA ASP A 107 -3.59 21.47 -6.98
C ASP A 107 -2.22 21.97 -7.43
N GLU A 108 -1.43 22.50 -6.48
CA GLU A 108 -0.11 23.08 -6.71
C GLU A 108 1.03 22.08 -6.52
N VAL A 109 0.82 21.09 -5.63
CA VAL A 109 1.88 20.19 -5.19
C VAL A 109 1.45 18.73 -5.33
N PRO A 110 2.03 17.98 -6.29
CA PRO A 110 1.78 16.55 -6.38
C PRO A 110 2.43 15.82 -5.21
N ALA A 111 1.70 14.86 -4.64
CA ALA A 111 2.26 13.92 -3.68
C ALA A 111 2.78 12.67 -4.40
N ARG A 112 3.90 12.15 -3.92
CA ARG A 112 4.47 10.87 -4.38
C ARG A 112 4.34 9.81 -3.29
N ALA A 113 4.27 8.55 -3.68
CA ALA A 113 4.28 7.45 -2.72
C ALA A 113 5.05 6.25 -3.26
N ALA A 114 5.65 5.47 -2.36
CA ALA A 114 6.44 4.31 -2.68
C ALA A 114 6.35 3.26 -1.56
N TYR A 115 6.57 1.99 -1.90
CA TYR A 115 6.86 0.97 -0.91
C TYR A 115 8.35 0.98 -0.60
N PHE A 116 8.71 0.96 0.68
CA PHE A 116 10.08 0.74 1.12
C PHE A 116 10.20 -0.63 1.79
N MET A 117 10.95 -1.52 1.15
CA MET A 117 11.14 -2.90 1.58
C MET A 117 12.30 -2.96 2.58
N LEU A 118 11.99 -2.90 3.88
CA LEU A 118 12.98 -2.78 4.96
C LEU A 118 14.03 -3.90 4.94
N ALA A 119 13.63 -5.14 4.63
CA ALA A 119 14.53 -6.29 4.65
C ALA A 119 15.53 -6.30 3.47
N GLN A 120 15.21 -5.62 2.37
CA GLN A 120 16.01 -5.55 1.15
C GLN A 120 16.70 -4.19 0.97
N ASN A 121 16.28 -3.17 1.73
CA ASN A 121 16.66 -1.77 1.48
C ASN A 121 16.34 -1.35 0.02
N GLU A 122 15.19 -1.82 -0.47
CA GLU A 122 14.71 -1.62 -1.85
C GLU A 122 13.51 -0.67 -1.82
N LEU A 123 13.53 0.34 -2.70
CA LEU A 123 12.37 1.18 -2.96
C LEU A 123 11.63 0.61 -4.17
N ILE A 124 10.31 0.61 -4.12
CA ILE A 124 9.46 0.32 -5.27
C ILE A 124 8.56 1.55 -5.43
N ALA A 125 8.70 2.26 -6.54
CA ALA A 125 8.04 3.54 -6.75
C ALA A 125 7.55 3.70 -8.19
N PRO A 126 6.63 4.65 -8.46
CA PRO A 126 6.42 5.16 -9.81
C PRO A 126 7.70 5.72 -10.44
N PRO A 127 7.73 6.00 -11.76
CA PRO A 127 8.92 6.54 -12.42
C PRO A 127 9.36 7.86 -11.80
N ASP A 128 10.63 7.94 -11.36
CA ASP A 128 11.26 9.14 -10.80
C ASP A 128 12.70 9.24 -11.32
N PRO A 129 13.12 10.39 -11.92
CA PRO A 129 14.48 10.56 -12.44
C PRO A 129 15.60 10.40 -11.40
N ALA A 130 15.30 10.56 -10.11
CA ALA A 130 16.26 10.38 -9.03
C ALA A 130 16.43 8.91 -8.62
N LEU A 131 15.61 8.01 -9.17
CA LEU A 131 15.62 6.58 -8.86
C LEU A 131 16.17 5.74 -10.02
N PRO A 132 16.85 4.63 -9.72
CA PRO A 132 17.30 3.72 -10.74
C PRO A 132 16.12 2.93 -11.33
N ALA A 133 16.23 2.50 -12.59
CA ALA A 133 15.13 1.89 -13.32
C ALA A 133 14.60 0.62 -12.65
N GLU A 134 15.47 -0.17 -12.02
CA GLU A 134 15.11 -1.37 -11.29
C GLU A 134 14.19 -1.12 -10.09
N GLU A 135 14.14 0.10 -9.54
CA GLU A 135 13.27 0.46 -8.42
C GLU A 135 11.98 1.14 -8.85
N THR A 136 11.88 1.46 -10.14
CA THR A 136 10.69 2.07 -10.72
C THR A 136 9.77 1.01 -11.31
N VAL A 137 8.48 1.30 -11.25
CA VAL A 137 7.41 0.55 -11.92
C VAL A 137 6.59 1.57 -12.70
N ASP A 138 6.33 1.30 -13.97
CA ASP A 138 5.49 2.15 -14.80
C ASP A 138 4.03 2.04 -14.31
N VAL A 139 3.61 3.01 -13.48
CA VAL A 139 2.29 3.10 -12.90
C VAL A 139 1.95 4.56 -12.61
N ASP A 140 0.71 4.95 -12.91
CA ASP A 140 0.15 6.23 -12.49
C ASP A 140 -0.75 6.03 -11.28
N LEU A 141 -0.24 6.37 -10.09
CA LEU A 141 -0.99 6.25 -8.84
C LEU A 141 -2.24 7.13 -8.78
N ARG A 142 -2.27 8.26 -9.51
CA ARG A 142 -3.48 9.09 -9.60
C ARG A 142 -4.57 8.31 -10.33
N LYS A 143 -4.22 7.71 -11.47
CA LYS A 143 -5.16 6.88 -12.23
C LYS A 143 -5.65 5.68 -11.42
N VAL A 144 -4.76 5.02 -10.67
CA VAL A 144 -5.14 3.91 -9.77
C VAL A 144 -6.21 4.37 -8.76
N TRP A 145 -6.04 5.55 -8.16
CA TRP A 145 -7.03 6.11 -7.25
C TRP A 145 -8.35 6.43 -7.95
N GLU A 146 -8.30 7.10 -9.11
CA GLU A 146 -9.50 7.45 -9.89
C GLU A 146 -10.32 6.21 -10.27
N ASP A 147 -9.65 5.17 -10.78
CA ASP A 147 -10.30 3.91 -11.16
C ASP A 147 -10.90 3.19 -9.93
N ALA A 148 -10.20 3.21 -8.79
CA ALA A 148 -10.67 2.61 -7.55
C ALA A 148 -11.84 3.37 -6.91
N HIS A 149 -11.78 4.71 -6.89
CA HIS A 149 -12.83 5.59 -6.36
C HIS A 149 -14.09 5.50 -7.24
N ALA A 150 -13.95 5.48 -8.56
CA ALA A 150 -15.08 5.25 -9.48
C ALA A 150 -15.73 3.87 -9.26
N ALA A 151 -14.94 2.82 -9.04
CA ALA A 151 -15.46 1.49 -8.73
C ALA A 151 -16.18 1.45 -7.37
N TYR A 152 -15.63 2.13 -6.36
CA TYR A 152 -16.25 2.30 -5.05
C TYR A 152 -17.61 3.01 -5.13
N GLU A 153 -17.67 4.14 -5.84
CA GLU A 153 -18.88 4.92 -6.06
C GLU A 153 -19.98 4.11 -6.76
N LYS A 154 -19.61 3.41 -7.83
CA LYS A 154 -20.53 2.52 -8.54
C LYS A 154 -21.09 1.45 -7.60
N ARG A 155 -20.23 0.85 -6.77
CA ARG A 155 -20.63 -0.21 -5.83
C ARG A 155 -21.55 0.31 -4.74
N LEU A 156 -21.30 1.50 -4.21
CA LEU A 156 -22.20 2.15 -3.26
C LEU A 156 -23.57 2.45 -3.88
N ALA A 157 -23.61 2.93 -5.12
CA ALA A 157 -24.86 3.19 -5.82
C ALA A 157 -25.67 1.89 -6.06
N GLU A 158 -25.00 0.79 -6.42
CA GLU A 158 -25.62 -0.54 -6.53
C GLU A 158 -26.25 -0.97 -5.20
N ILE A 159 -25.50 -0.86 -4.09
CA ILE A 159 -25.97 -1.21 -2.75
C ILE A 159 -27.15 -0.34 -2.33
N ALA A 160 -27.06 0.98 -2.53
CA ALA A 160 -28.15 1.91 -2.21
C ALA A 160 -29.42 1.64 -3.03
N GLY A 161 -29.26 1.16 -4.27
CA GLY A 161 -30.35 0.71 -5.14
C GLY A 161 -30.89 -0.69 -4.82
N GLY A 162 -30.37 -1.38 -3.80
CA GLY A 162 -30.76 -2.74 -3.41
C GLY A 162 -30.18 -3.85 -4.28
N ASN A 163 -29.25 -3.53 -5.20
CA ASN A 163 -28.60 -4.48 -6.09
C ASN A 163 -27.34 -5.06 -5.43
N ILE A 164 -27.51 -6.06 -4.57
CA ILE A 164 -26.40 -6.76 -3.93
C ILE A 164 -26.18 -8.10 -4.63
N ALA A 165 -25.13 -8.20 -5.44
CA ALA A 165 -24.70 -9.47 -6.01
C ALA A 165 -23.94 -10.28 -4.94
N ALA A 166 -24.52 -11.40 -4.51
CA ALA A 166 -23.85 -12.41 -3.70
C ALA A 166 -23.30 -13.51 -4.62
N GLY A 167 -21.99 -13.77 -4.56
CA GLY A 167 -21.37 -14.88 -5.29
C GLY A 167 -19.89 -14.67 -5.57
N ILE A 168 -19.14 -15.77 -5.64
CA ILE A 168 -17.80 -15.81 -6.25
C ILE A 168 -18.02 -15.66 -7.76
N PRO A 169 -17.39 -14.69 -8.45
CA PRO A 169 -17.46 -14.61 -9.90
C PRO A 169 -17.03 -15.94 -10.51
N ARG A 170 -17.82 -16.53 -11.40
CA ARG A 170 -17.45 -17.77 -12.09
C ARG A 170 -16.46 -17.45 -13.21
N GLU A 171 -15.55 -18.38 -13.50
CA GLU A 171 -14.68 -18.25 -14.68
C GLU A 171 -15.55 -18.09 -15.93
N GLY A 172 -15.41 -16.95 -16.62
CA GLY A 172 -16.21 -16.61 -17.80
C GLY A 172 -17.30 -15.57 -17.58
N ASP A 173 -17.58 -15.14 -16.34
CA ASP A 173 -18.37 -13.93 -16.12
C ASP A 173 -17.61 -12.74 -16.71
N GLU A 174 -18.20 -12.03 -17.68
CA GLU A 174 -17.63 -10.79 -18.20
C GLU A 174 -17.38 -9.86 -17.01
N ALA A 175 -16.11 -9.71 -16.68
CA ALA A 175 -15.70 -8.87 -15.57
C ALA A 175 -15.99 -7.44 -15.99
N GLY A 176 -17.17 -6.92 -15.63
CA GLY A 176 -17.54 -5.54 -15.89
C GLY A 176 -16.36 -4.65 -15.52
N GLY A 177 -15.80 -3.99 -16.54
CA GLY A 177 -14.52 -3.29 -16.45
C GLY A 177 -14.51 -2.35 -15.26
N GLY A 178 -13.54 -2.53 -14.37
CA GLY A 178 -13.42 -1.76 -13.14
C GLY A 178 -12.31 -2.29 -12.25
N PHE A 179 -11.78 -1.43 -11.40
CA PHE A 179 -10.78 -1.76 -10.41
C PHE A 179 -11.27 -2.91 -9.50
N ARG A 180 -10.56 -4.06 -9.53
CA ARG A 180 -10.89 -5.24 -8.72
C ARG A 180 -9.70 -5.68 -7.90
N ILE A 181 -9.85 -5.63 -6.58
CA ILE A 181 -8.97 -6.35 -5.66
C ILE A 181 -9.62 -7.70 -5.36
N LYS A 182 -8.94 -8.79 -5.69
CA LYS A 182 -9.41 -10.13 -5.30
C LYS A 182 -9.35 -10.24 -3.77
N PRO A 183 -10.48 -10.40 -3.06
CA PRO A 183 -10.46 -10.51 -1.62
C PRO A 183 -9.74 -11.79 -1.21
N LYS A 184 -8.73 -11.67 -0.34
CA LYS A 184 -8.12 -12.83 0.31
C LYS A 184 -9.13 -13.37 1.32
N CYS A 185 -9.89 -14.38 0.92
CA CYS A 185 -10.96 -14.99 1.74
C CYS A 185 -10.43 -15.64 3.05
N THR A 186 -9.11 -15.68 3.23
CA THR A 186 -8.44 -16.13 4.47
C THR A 186 -8.63 -15.20 5.67
N PHE A 187 -9.09 -13.95 5.47
CA PHE A 187 -9.23 -12.96 6.54
C PHE A 187 -10.68 -12.62 6.91
N CYS A 188 -11.66 -13.26 6.26
CA CYS A 188 -13.08 -12.95 6.43
C CYS A 188 -13.81 -14.08 7.17
N ASP A 189 -14.45 -13.76 8.29
CA ASP A 189 -15.23 -14.73 9.08
C ASP A 189 -16.47 -15.26 8.35
N TYR A 190 -16.90 -14.57 7.28
CA TYR A 190 -18.06 -14.93 6.47
C TYR A 190 -17.76 -15.96 5.37
N GLY A 191 -16.65 -16.72 5.50
CA GLY A 191 -16.25 -17.79 4.57
C GLY A 191 -17.32 -18.85 4.29
N ALA A 192 -18.26 -19.06 5.22
CA ALA A 192 -19.41 -19.93 5.04
C ALA A 192 -20.51 -19.30 4.17
N ILE A 193 -20.71 -17.99 4.24
CA ILE A 193 -21.73 -17.27 3.47
C ILE A 193 -21.30 -17.15 2.00
N CYS A 194 -20.01 -16.96 1.73
CA CYS A 194 -19.49 -16.88 0.37
C CYS A 194 -19.19 -18.25 -0.28
N GLY A 195 -19.49 -19.37 0.39
CA GLY A 195 -19.30 -20.72 -0.17
C GLY A 195 -17.87 -21.27 -0.11
N VAL A 196 -16.87 -20.42 0.18
CA VAL A 196 -15.45 -20.79 0.18
C VAL A 196 -15.08 -21.89 1.19
N ARG A 197 -15.84 -22.02 2.30
CA ARG A 197 -15.63 -23.09 3.30
C ARG A 197 -16.17 -24.47 2.88
N TYR A 198 -16.89 -24.57 1.77
CA TYR A 198 -17.55 -25.81 1.33
C TYR A 198 -16.91 -26.43 0.08
N GLU A 199 -15.91 -25.77 -0.51
CA GLU A 199 -15.21 -26.23 -1.73
C GLU A 199 -13.85 -26.91 -1.45
N SER A 200 -13.60 -27.37 -0.21
CA SER A 200 -12.38 -28.09 0.17
C SER A 200 -12.61 -29.57 0.42
#